data_AF-A0A1J7GZV9-F1
#
_entry.id   AF-A0A1J7GZV9-F1
#
_cell.length_a   1.000
_cell.length_b   1.000
_cell.length_c   1.000
_cell.angle_alpha   90.00
_cell.angle_beta   90.00
_cell.angle_gamma   90.00
#
_symmetry.space_group_name_H-M   'P 1'
#
loop_
_entity.id
_entity.type
_entity.pdbx_description
1 polymer ?
#
loop_
_entity_poly.entity_id
_entity_poly.type
_entity_poly.pdbx_seq_one_letter_code
_entity_poly.pdbx_strand_id
1 'polypeptide(L)'
;MKLFANIFFMFFVAFTSIQHCYADCENLQDTCPTVSPKKQTIFINGLPCKNPANITAQDFKTSELSNPGSKDIFGASLKFVTASEFPGLNTLGLSIGRTDMDGDGLVNFHYHPRATEIIFVTKGVLLAGFVDTKNQVFQEFLNVGDVFVFPKGLFHFILNNGFQDATAISVFNSQNPGLVSITATTFDNTVESLENLKKRLASLSEGHDVANLTMPGLESIFS
;
A
#
# COMPACT_ATOMS: atom_id res chain seq x y z
N MET A 1 28.75 -4.13 -45.06
CA MET A 1 27.29 -3.90 -44.83
C MET A 1 26.64 -4.96 -43.94
N LYS A 2 26.80 -6.27 -44.21
CA LYS A 2 26.24 -7.35 -43.35
C LYS A 2 26.72 -7.34 -41.89
N LEU A 3 28.00 -7.03 -41.65
CA LEU A 3 28.55 -6.94 -40.28
C LEU A 3 27.90 -5.83 -39.45
N PHE A 4 27.69 -4.66 -40.04
CA PHE A 4 27.02 -3.53 -39.39
C PHE A 4 25.55 -3.81 -39.09
N ALA A 5 24.84 -4.50 -40.00
CA ALA A 5 23.46 -4.93 -39.77
C ALA A 5 23.34 -5.95 -38.62
N ASN A 6 24.29 -6.90 -38.52
CA ASN A 6 24.32 -7.86 -37.42
C ASN A 6 24.65 -7.23 -36.07
N ILE A 7 25.56 -6.25 -36.03
CA ILE A 7 25.87 -5.49 -34.81
C ILE A 7 24.64 -4.68 -34.37
N PHE A 8 23.96 -4.00 -35.31
CA PHE A 8 22.76 -3.21 -35.00
C PHE A 8 21.60 -4.09 -34.48
N PHE A 9 21.41 -5.26 -35.09
CA PHE A 9 20.41 -6.24 -34.64
C PHE A 9 20.73 -6.79 -33.24
N MET A 10 22.01 -7.03 -32.93
CA MET A 10 22.43 -7.50 -31.60
C MET A 10 22.21 -6.44 -30.50
N PHE A 11 22.48 -5.16 -30.79
CA PHE A 11 22.15 -4.05 -29.88
C PHE A 11 20.63 -3.87 -29.70
N PHE A 12 19.83 -4.05 -30.76
CA PHE A 12 18.37 -3.94 -30.70
C PHE A 12 17.76 -5.05 -29.83
N VAL A 13 18.24 -6.29 -29.96
CA VAL A 13 17.81 -7.42 -29.10
C VAL A 13 18.25 -7.22 -27.64
N ALA A 14 19.44 -6.66 -27.39
CA ALA A 14 19.90 -6.36 -26.04
C ALA A 14 19.03 -5.27 -25.36
N PHE A 15 18.59 -4.25 -26.11
CA PHE A 15 17.72 -3.18 -25.60
C PHE A 15 16.29 -3.66 -25.31
N THR A 16 15.74 -4.59 -26.09
CA THR A 16 14.39 -5.16 -25.86
C THR A 16 14.35 -6.20 -24.74
N SER A 17 15.52 -6.67 -24.29
CA SER A 17 15.67 -7.65 -23.19
C SER A 17 15.69 -7.00 -21.81
N ILE A 18 15.70 -5.67 -21.71
CA ILE A 18 15.69 -4.96 -20.42
C ILE A 18 14.25 -4.96 -19.91
N GLN A 19 13.87 -6.01 -19.18
CA GLN A 19 12.68 -5.97 -18.34
C GLN A 19 12.90 -4.89 -17.27
N HIS A 20 12.28 -3.73 -17.47
CA HIS A 20 12.28 -2.67 -16.47
C HIS A 20 11.35 -3.10 -15.34
N CYS A 21 11.90 -3.68 -14.28
CA CYS A 21 11.15 -3.87 -13.06
C CYS A 21 11.05 -2.52 -12.35
N TYR A 22 9.86 -1.89 -12.37
CA TYR A 22 9.56 -0.64 -11.67
C TYR A 22 9.32 -0.88 -10.17
N ALA A 23 10.26 -1.58 -9.52
CA ALA A 23 10.35 -1.72 -8.07
C ALA A 23 11.40 -0.74 -7.52
N ASP A 24 11.51 -0.66 -6.19
CA ASP A 24 12.62 0.07 -5.58
C ASP A 24 13.96 -0.54 -6.04
N CYS A 25 14.95 0.31 -6.31
CA CYS A 25 16.29 -0.15 -6.64
C CYS A 25 16.94 -0.80 -5.40
N GLU A 26 17.68 -1.88 -5.63
CA GLU A 26 18.55 -2.49 -4.61
C GLU A 26 19.56 -1.46 -4.06
N ASN A 27 19.88 -1.56 -2.77
CA ASN A 27 20.86 -0.68 -2.15
C ASN A 27 22.28 -0.97 -2.66
N LEU A 28 23.01 0.07 -3.03
CA LEU A 28 24.40 -0.04 -3.51
C LEU A 28 25.44 -0.02 -2.38
N GLN A 29 24.99 0.23 -1.15
CA GLN A 29 25.78 0.30 0.08
C GLN A 29 24.94 -0.18 1.25
N ASP A 30 25.56 -0.55 2.36
CA ASP A 30 24.87 -1.10 3.53
C ASP A 30 23.72 -0.22 4.03
N THR A 31 23.92 1.10 4.08
CA THR A 31 22.90 2.05 4.55
C THR A 31 22.99 3.40 3.82
N CYS A 32 21.84 4.07 3.66
CA CYS A 32 21.77 5.40 3.05
C CYS A 32 20.70 6.28 3.72
N PRO A 33 20.76 6.54 5.05
CA PRO A 33 19.70 7.29 5.73
C PRO A 33 19.46 8.66 5.11
N THR A 34 18.20 9.09 5.02
CA THR A 34 17.86 10.35 4.34
C THR A 34 18.38 11.58 5.06
N VAL A 35 18.70 12.63 4.30
CA VAL A 35 18.88 13.98 4.86
C VAL A 35 17.52 14.53 5.29
N SER A 36 17.47 15.16 6.47
CA SER A 36 16.29 15.87 6.99
C SER A 36 15.62 16.74 5.91
N PRO A 37 14.28 16.69 5.74
CA PRO A 37 13.55 17.40 4.69
C PRO A 37 13.84 18.91 4.64
N LYS A 38 14.04 19.55 5.80
CA LYS A 38 14.35 20.99 5.92
C LYS A 38 15.68 21.42 5.26
N LYS A 39 16.51 20.48 4.82
CA LYS A 39 17.82 20.73 4.20
C LYS A 39 17.92 20.21 2.75
N GLN A 40 16.82 19.70 2.17
CA GLN A 40 16.83 19.18 0.80
C GLN A 40 16.71 20.31 -0.22
N THR A 41 17.71 20.42 -1.09
CA THR A 41 17.75 21.36 -2.23
C THR A 41 17.89 20.65 -3.59
N ILE A 42 18.10 19.33 -3.58
CA ILE A 42 18.31 18.49 -4.76
C ILE A 42 17.23 17.42 -4.80
N PHE A 43 16.63 17.22 -5.97
CA PHE A 43 15.59 16.22 -6.22
C PHE A 43 16.15 15.13 -7.13
N ILE A 44 16.04 13.88 -6.70
CA ILE A 44 16.48 12.68 -7.40
C ILE A 44 15.39 11.61 -7.31
N ASN A 45 15.54 10.49 -8.03
CA ASN A 45 14.73 9.32 -7.75
C ASN A 45 15.10 8.77 -6.36
N GLY A 46 14.14 8.74 -5.43
CA GLY A 46 14.39 8.46 -4.01
C GLY A 46 14.74 9.72 -3.22
N LEU A 47 15.61 9.60 -2.22
CA LEU A 47 15.99 10.68 -1.33
C LEU A 47 17.51 10.77 -1.17
N PRO A 48 18.08 11.99 -1.09
CA PRO A 48 19.51 12.17 -0.89
C PRO A 48 19.94 11.64 0.49
N CYS A 49 21.13 11.03 0.53
CA CYS A 49 21.64 10.38 1.73
C CYS A 49 22.46 11.32 2.60
N LYS A 50 22.40 11.07 3.90
CA LYS A 50 23.20 11.70 4.94
C LYS A 50 24.68 11.33 4.76
N ASN A 51 25.57 12.24 5.14
CA ASN A 51 27.01 11.97 5.15
C ASN A 51 27.31 10.76 6.07
N PRO A 52 28.04 9.73 5.58
CA PRO A 52 28.38 8.54 6.37
C PRO A 52 29.01 8.82 7.74
N ALA A 53 29.81 9.89 7.86
CA ALA A 53 30.45 10.28 9.13
C ALA A 53 29.44 10.73 10.21
N ASN A 54 28.21 11.04 9.83
CA ASN A 54 27.16 11.52 10.73
C ASN A 54 26.05 10.47 10.98
N ILE A 55 26.19 9.26 10.43
CA ILE A 55 25.21 8.18 10.62
C ILE A 55 25.33 7.65 12.06
N THR A 56 24.18 7.45 12.70
CA THR A 56 24.07 6.98 14.08
C THR A 56 22.95 5.95 14.22
N ALA A 57 22.94 5.18 15.31
CA ALA A 57 21.90 4.18 15.57
C ALA A 57 20.47 4.81 15.61
N GLN A 58 20.36 6.09 15.97
CA GLN A 58 19.11 6.83 15.99
C GLN A 58 18.47 6.97 14.61
N ASP A 59 19.26 6.94 13.53
CA ASP A 59 18.75 7.02 12.16
C ASP A 59 17.95 5.76 11.76
N PHE A 60 18.09 4.66 12.52
CA PHE A 60 17.46 3.35 12.30
C PHE A 60 16.40 2.99 13.36
N LYS A 61 15.91 3.98 14.11
CA LYS A 61 14.80 3.81 15.05
C LYS A 61 13.75 4.88 14.82
N THR A 62 12.48 4.48 14.84
CA THR A 62 11.34 5.40 14.91
C THR A 62 10.36 4.97 16.01
N SER A 63 9.62 5.94 16.54
CA SER A 63 8.51 5.72 17.47
C SER A 63 7.20 6.26 16.93
N GLU A 64 7.14 6.62 15.64
CA GLU A 64 5.96 7.20 15.01
C GLU A 64 4.72 6.31 15.12
N LEU A 65 4.86 4.98 15.06
CA LEU A 65 3.73 4.05 15.15
C LEU A 65 3.28 3.72 16.58
N SER A 66 3.86 4.36 17.60
CA SER A 66 3.52 4.06 19.02
C SER A 66 2.08 4.40 19.35
N ASN A 67 1.50 5.39 18.67
CA ASN A 67 0.15 5.87 18.87
C ASN A 67 -0.65 5.79 17.57
N PRO A 68 -1.99 5.62 17.65
CA PRO A 68 -2.86 5.71 16.49
C PRO A 68 -2.79 7.12 15.87
N GLY A 69 -3.12 7.21 14.57
CA GLY A 69 -3.38 8.50 13.92
C GLY A 69 -4.79 9.01 14.20
N SER A 70 -5.17 10.10 13.52
CA SER A 70 -6.55 10.57 13.51
C SER A 70 -7.40 9.67 12.60
N LYS A 71 -8.61 9.33 13.07
CA LYS A 71 -9.60 8.60 12.27
C LYS A 71 -10.31 9.53 11.31
N ASP A 72 -10.63 9.02 10.13
CA ASP A 72 -11.42 9.71 9.11
C ASP A 72 -12.93 9.47 9.29
N ILE A 73 -13.72 9.89 8.31
CA ILE A 73 -15.18 9.72 8.30
C ILE A 73 -15.63 8.26 8.21
N PHE A 74 -14.73 7.35 7.84
CA PHE A 74 -14.99 5.92 7.75
C PHE A 74 -14.62 5.19 9.05
N GLY A 75 -14.23 5.91 10.10
CA GLY A 75 -13.84 5.33 11.39
C GLY A 75 -12.49 4.62 11.35
N ALA A 76 -11.65 4.91 10.34
CA ALA A 76 -10.34 4.30 10.16
C ALA A 76 -9.23 5.35 10.21
N SER A 77 -8.08 4.97 10.76
CA SER A 77 -6.86 5.75 10.75
C SER A 77 -5.76 4.97 10.05
N LEU A 78 -5.08 5.62 9.09
CA LEU A 78 -3.91 5.08 8.42
C LEU A 78 -2.70 5.96 8.76
N LYS A 79 -1.71 5.39 9.44
CA LYS A 79 -0.43 6.04 9.72
C LYS A 79 0.70 5.30 9.02
N PHE A 80 1.21 5.86 7.93
CA PHE A 80 2.36 5.33 7.21
C PHE A 80 3.66 5.96 7.70
N VAL A 81 4.72 5.16 7.70
CA VAL A 81 6.09 5.57 7.96
C VAL A 81 6.94 5.10 6.80
N THR A 82 7.21 6.04 5.89
CA THR A 82 7.97 5.84 4.67
C THR A 82 9.38 6.40 4.84
N ALA A 83 10.23 6.33 3.82
CA ALA A 83 11.58 6.92 3.89
C ALA A 83 11.59 8.44 4.12
N SER A 84 10.48 9.17 3.90
CA SER A 84 10.39 10.58 4.28
C SER A 84 10.20 10.80 5.77
N GLU A 85 9.57 9.87 6.49
CA GLU A 85 9.33 9.96 7.95
C GLU A 85 10.41 9.23 8.75
N PHE A 86 10.95 8.13 8.20
CA PHE A 86 11.95 7.30 8.87
C PHE A 86 13.20 7.15 7.98
N PRO A 87 14.27 7.94 8.26
CA PRO A 87 15.43 8.03 7.40
C PRO A 87 16.10 6.70 7.06
N GLY A 88 16.15 5.77 8.03
CA GLY A 88 16.78 4.46 7.86
C GLY A 88 16.15 3.56 6.80
N LEU A 89 14.95 3.85 6.30
CA LEU A 89 14.29 3.06 5.26
C LEU A 89 14.79 3.35 3.83
N ASN A 90 15.48 4.48 3.62
CA ASN A 90 15.89 4.88 2.28
C ASN A 90 16.87 3.88 1.66
N THR A 91 16.62 3.55 0.40
CA THR A 91 17.27 2.52 -0.41
C THR A 91 17.01 1.08 0.00
N LEU A 92 16.27 0.82 1.09
CA LEU A 92 16.07 -0.55 1.62
C LEU A 92 14.79 -1.22 1.14
N GLY A 93 14.02 -0.58 0.26
CA GLY A 93 12.85 -1.21 -0.37
C GLY A 93 11.70 -1.53 0.59
N LEU A 94 11.63 -0.89 1.77
CA LEU A 94 10.63 -1.19 2.80
C LEU A 94 9.99 0.07 3.36
N SER A 95 8.71 -0.05 3.71
CA SER A 95 8.02 0.89 4.60
C SER A 95 6.99 0.16 5.44
N ILE A 96 6.46 0.84 6.46
CA ILE A 96 5.60 0.24 7.47
C ILE A 96 4.43 1.18 7.78
N GLY A 97 3.27 0.61 8.07
CA GLY A 97 2.06 1.33 8.44
C GLY A 97 1.40 0.75 9.69
N ARG A 98 0.64 1.59 10.38
CA ARG A 98 -0.30 1.19 11.43
C ARG A 98 -1.70 1.63 11.04
N THR A 99 -2.63 0.71 11.16
CA THR A 99 -4.05 0.94 10.91
C THR A 99 -4.83 0.69 12.20
N ASP A 100 -5.64 1.66 12.62
CA ASP A 100 -6.55 1.54 13.75
C ASP A 100 -7.97 1.87 13.31
N MET A 101 -8.94 1.07 13.71
CA MET A 101 -10.32 1.16 13.23
C MET A 101 -11.30 1.05 14.39
N ASP A 102 -12.32 1.91 14.40
CA ASP A 102 -13.50 1.74 15.27
C ASP A 102 -14.27 0.46 14.93
N GLY A 103 -15.20 0.04 15.79
CA GLY A 103 -16.21 -0.95 15.41
C GLY A 103 -16.92 -0.54 14.12
N ASP A 104 -17.07 -1.46 13.17
CA ASP A 104 -17.57 -1.20 11.82
C ASP A 104 -16.78 -0.15 11.00
N GLY A 105 -15.57 0.20 11.44
CA GLY A 105 -14.67 1.08 10.70
C GLY A 105 -14.22 0.45 9.38
N LEU A 106 -14.00 1.27 8.34
CA LEU A 106 -13.63 0.81 7.01
C LEU A 106 -12.42 1.59 6.49
N VAL A 107 -11.34 0.88 6.16
CA VAL A 107 -10.36 1.39 5.21
C VAL A 107 -10.94 1.21 3.82
N ASN A 108 -11.43 2.32 3.25
CA ASN A 108 -12.11 2.31 1.96
C ASN A 108 -11.21 1.77 0.83
N PHE A 109 -11.81 1.36 -0.28
CA PHE A 109 -11.09 0.86 -1.44
C PHE A 109 -9.95 1.79 -1.86
N HIS A 110 -8.75 1.23 -1.88
CA HIS A 110 -7.53 1.92 -2.26
C HIS A 110 -6.54 0.95 -2.88
N TYR A 111 -5.46 1.49 -3.46
CA TYR A 111 -4.33 0.71 -3.91
C TYR A 111 -3.01 1.44 -3.68
N HIS A 112 -1.94 0.65 -3.68
CA HIS A 112 -0.57 1.14 -3.60
C HIS A 112 0.09 1.00 -4.98
N PRO A 113 0.31 2.10 -5.73
CA PRO A 113 0.83 2.04 -7.10
C PRO A 113 2.23 1.44 -7.18
N ARG A 114 3.00 1.48 -6.08
CA ARG A 114 4.42 1.10 -6.08
C ARG A 114 4.75 -0.12 -5.22
N ALA A 115 3.85 -0.62 -4.39
CA ALA A 115 4.13 -1.71 -3.46
C ALA A 115 3.03 -2.76 -3.37
N THR A 116 3.45 -4.00 -3.11
CA THR A 116 2.64 -5.02 -2.43
C THR A 116 2.60 -4.69 -0.95
N GLU A 117 1.46 -4.95 -0.32
CA GLU A 117 1.27 -4.81 1.12
C GLU A 117 1.04 -6.19 1.74
N ILE A 118 1.57 -6.39 2.95
CA ILE A 118 1.13 -7.46 3.84
C ILE A 118 0.70 -6.86 5.17
N ILE A 119 -0.45 -7.29 5.69
CA ILE A 119 -0.92 -6.90 7.02
C ILE A 119 -0.72 -8.03 8.02
N PHE A 120 -0.53 -7.66 9.29
CA PHE A 120 -0.56 -8.53 10.46
C PHE A 120 -1.54 -7.97 11.48
N VAL A 121 -2.54 -8.76 11.87
CA VAL A 121 -3.59 -8.31 12.80
C VAL A 121 -3.08 -8.40 14.25
N THR A 122 -3.11 -7.27 14.96
CA THR A 122 -2.67 -7.19 16.36
C THR A 122 -3.82 -7.09 17.35
N LYS A 123 -5.01 -6.67 16.89
CA LYS A 123 -6.22 -6.54 17.72
C LYS A 123 -7.48 -6.63 16.85
N GLY A 124 -8.54 -7.23 17.39
CA GLY A 124 -9.87 -7.25 16.77
C GLY A 124 -10.06 -8.37 15.75
N VAL A 125 -11.10 -8.23 14.92
CA VAL A 125 -11.44 -9.16 13.83
C VAL A 125 -11.69 -8.34 12.57
N LEU A 126 -10.94 -8.62 11.51
CA LEU A 126 -11.01 -7.89 10.26
C LEU A 126 -11.61 -8.76 9.16
N LEU A 127 -12.35 -8.16 8.24
CA LEU A 127 -12.58 -8.70 6.91
C LEU A 127 -11.69 -7.92 5.95
N ALA A 128 -10.73 -8.59 5.32
CA ALA A 128 -9.82 -7.97 4.36
C ALA A 128 -10.00 -8.60 2.99
N GLY A 129 -9.86 -7.81 1.93
CA GLY A 129 -9.95 -8.36 0.58
C GLY A 129 -9.43 -7.45 -0.51
N PHE A 130 -9.14 -8.04 -1.68
CA PHE A 130 -8.73 -7.35 -2.89
C PHE A 130 -9.51 -7.83 -4.12
N VAL A 131 -9.47 -7.03 -5.17
CA VAL A 131 -10.08 -7.33 -6.48
C VAL A 131 -8.96 -7.49 -7.51
N ASP A 132 -8.96 -8.62 -8.23
CA ASP A 132 -7.99 -8.84 -9.30
C ASP A 132 -8.38 -8.14 -10.61
N THR A 133 -7.52 -8.23 -11.62
CA THR A 133 -7.75 -7.60 -12.93
C THR A 133 -8.84 -8.29 -13.77
N LYS A 134 -9.46 -9.36 -13.25
CA LYS A 134 -10.60 -10.06 -13.84
C LYS A 134 -11.89 -9.78 -13.05
N ASN A 135 -11.87 -8.80 -12.15
CA ASN A 135 -12.97 -8.45 -11.24
C ASN A 135 -13.35 -9.59 -10.28
N GLN A 136 -12.44 -10.52 -10.00
CA GLN A 136 -12.62 -11.54 -8.97
C GLN A 136 -12.24 -10.95 -7.60
N VAL A 137 -13.15 -11.10 -6.63
CA VAL A 137 -12.92 -10.72 -5.24
C VAL A 137 -12.27 -11.87 -4.48
N PHE A 138 -11.20 -11.55 -3.76
CA PHE A 138 -10.53 -12.44 -2.80
C PHE A 138 -10.63 -11.78 -1.42
N GLN A 139 -11.33 -12.41 -0.48
CA GLN A 139 -11.48 -11.86 0.87
C GLN A 139 -11.59 -12.97 1.91
N GLU A 140 -11.18 -12.68 3.14
CA GLU A 140 -11.23 -13.63 4.27
C GLU A 140 -11.34 -12.89 5.61
N PHE A 141 -11.91 -13.57 6.62
CA PHE A 141 -11.90 -13.09 7.99
C PHE A 141 -10.54 -13.34 8.64
N LEU A 142 -9.98 -12.32 9.28
CA LEU A 142 -8.69 -12.34 9.94
C LEU A 142 -8.85 -12.11 11.44
N ASN A 143 -8.31 -13.02 12.24
CA ASN A 143 -8.18 -12.91 13.68
C ASN A 143 -6.79 -12.37 14.07
N VAL A 144 -6.62 -12.04 15.35
CA VAL A 144 -5.31 -11.66 15.89
C VAL A 144 -4.27 -12.75 15.59
N GLY A 145 -3.15 -12.35 14.99
CA GLY A 145 -2.08 -13.24 14.55
C GLY A 145 -2.12 -13.61 13.07
N ASP A 146 -3.24 -13.39 12.38
CA ASP A 146 -3.35 -13.68 10.96
C ASP A 146 -2.64 -12.62 10.10
N VAL A 147 -2.20 -13.06 8.93
CA VAL A 147 -1.61 -12.20 7.88
C VAL A 147 -2.42 -12.28 6.60
N PHE A 148 -2.44 -11.18 5.84
CA PHE A 148 -3.08 -11.14 4.52
C PHE A 148 -2.28 -10.26 3.56
N VAL A 149 -2.19 -10.68 2.30
CA VAL A 149 -1.37 -10.02 1.28
C VAL A 149 -2.24 -9.33 0.23
N PHE A 150 -1.89 -8.10 -0.10
CA PHE A 150 -2.51 -7.31 -1.16
C PHE A 150 -1.50 -7.11 -2.30
N PRO A 151 -1.72 -7.69 -3.48
CA PRO A 151 -0.80 -7.54 -4.61
C PRO A 151 -0.66 -6.08 -5.07
N LYS A 152 0.55 -5.73 -5.52
CA LYS A 152 0.87 -4.37 -5.99
C LYS A 152 -0.15 -3.85 -7.01
N GLY A 153 -0.65 -2.64 -6.74
CA GLY A 153 -1.54 -1.92 -7.66
C GLY A 153 -2.98 -2.43 -7.71
N LEU A 154 -3.35 -3.47 -6.95
CA LEU A 154 -4.74 -3.94 -6.90
C LEU A 154 -5.54 -3.20 -5.83
N PHE A 155 -6.80 -2.91 -6.17
CA PHE A 155 -7.74 -2.34 -5.22
C PHE A 155 -8.03 -3.33 -4.10
N HIS A 156 -7.97 -2.85 -2.87
CA HIS A 156 -8.25 -3.63 -1.67
C HIS A 156 -8.87 -2.76 -0.58
N PHE A 157 -9.44 -3.42 0.43
CA PHE A 157 -10.13 -2.81 1.55
C PHE A 157 -9.88 -3.62 2.84
N ILE A 158 -10.15 -2.98 3.98
CA ILE A 158 -10.11 -3.61 5.30
C ILE A 158 -11.32 -3.11 6.08
N LEU A 159 -12.19 -4.01 6.49
CA LEU A 159 -13.38 -3.73 7.31
C LEU A 159 -13.18 -4.31 8.70
N ASN A 160 -13.45 -3.55 9.75
CA ASN A 160 -13.53 -4.09 11.10
C ASN A 160 -14.90 -4.74 11.27
N ASN A 161 -14.93 -6.06 11.24
CA ASN A 161 -16.16 -6.84 11.39
C ASN A 161 -16.43 -7.22 12.86
N GLY A 162 -15.68 -6.65 13.80
CA GLY A 162 -15.88 -6.81 15.24
C GLY A 162 -16.61 -5.62 15.87
N PHE A 163 -17.24 -5.86 17.02
CA PHE A 163 -17.86 -4.82 17.85
C PHE A 163 -16.88 -3.96 18.64
N GLN A 164 -15.58 -4.28 18.58
CA GLN A 164 -14.51 -3.59 19.30
C GLN A 164 -13.52 -3.01 18.30
N ASP A 165 -12.75 -2.00 18.72
CA ASP A 165 -11.66 -1.45 17.92
C ASP A 165 -10.67 -2.53 17.48
N ALA A 166 -10.21 -2.42 16.23
CA ALA A 166 -9.22 -3.30 15.63
C ALA A 166 -7.95 -2.55 15.26
N THR A 167 -6.82 -3.27 15.23
CA THR A 167 -5.51 -2.74 14.85
C THR A 167 -4.76 -3.74 13.98
N ALA A 168 -4.18 -3.25 12.89
CA ALA A 168 -3.29 -4.02 12.02
C ALA A 168 -1.98 -3.26 11.73
N ILE A 169 -0.91 -4.00 11.47
CA ILE A 169 0.38 -3.45 11.03
C ILE A 169 0.60 -3.87 9.58
N SER A 170 0.86 -2.89 8.73
CA SER A 170 1.14 -3.08 7.30
C SER A 170 2.64 -3.02 7.04
N VAL A 171 3.16 -3.89 6.18
CA VAL A 171 4.53 -3.80 5.66
C VAL A 171 4.47 -3.77 4.13
N PHE A 172 5.25 -2.88 3.52
CA PHE A 172 5.26 -2.67 2.09
C PHE A 172 6.65 -2.96 1.52
N ASN A 173 6.72 -3.57 0.34
CA ASN A 173 7.97 -3.76 -0.39
C ASN A 173 8.38 -2.53 -1.24
N SER A 174 8.17 -1.34 -0.68
CA SER A 174 8.72 -0.08 -1.19
C SER A 174 8.91 0.90 -0.05
N GLN A 175 9.97 1.69 -0.12
CA GLN A 175 10.25 2.83 0.73
C GLN A 175 9.23 3.95 0.59
N ASN A 176 8.43 3.94 -0.49
CA ASN A 176 7.34 4.87 -0.74
C ASN A 176 6.23 4.16 -1.55
N PRO A 177 5.28 3.48 -0.89
CA PRO A 177 4.24 2.69 -1.56
C PRO A 177 3.26 3.56 -2.37
N GLY A 178 3.05 4.80 -1.90
CA GLY A 178 1.97 5.68 -2.36
C GLY A 178 0.61 5.18 -1.91
N LEU A 179 -0.39 6.05 -1.87
CA LEU A 179 -1.76 5.68 -1.54
C LEU A 179 -2.69 6.37 -2.53
N VAL A 180 -3.54 5.58 -3.18
CA VAL A 180 -4.61 6.12 -4.03
C VAL A 180 -5.92 5.48 -3.58
N SER A 181 -6.80 6.29 -3.02
CA SER A 181 -8.12 5.85 -2.55
C SER A 181 -9.20 6.27 -3.54
N ILE A 182 -10.25 5.47 -3.67
CA ILE A 182 -11.46 5.91 -4.37
C ILE A 182 -12.06 7.05 -3.55
N THR A 183 -12.10 8.24 -4.15
CA THR A 183 -12.61 9.41 -3.46
C THR A 183 -14.09 9.27 -3.23
N ALA A 184 -14.49 9.81 -2.09
CA ALA A 184 -15.85 10.13 -1.70
C ALA A 184 -16.67 10.73 -2.86
N THR A 185 -16.11 11.49 -3.81
CA THR A 185 -16.88 12.05 -4.93
C THR A 185 -17.42 11.02 -5.94
N THR A 186 -16.92 9.78 -5.90
CA THR A 186 -17.34 8.69 -6.81
C THR A 186 -18.49 7.88 -6.23
N PHE A 187 -18.70 7.95 -4.92
CA PHE A 187 -19.81 7.33 -4.20
C PHE A 187 -20.70 8.42 -3.60
N ASP A 188 -22.01 8.23 -3.56
CA ASP A 188 -22.84 9.14 -2.78
C ASP A 188 -22.44 9.02 -1.30
N ASN A 189 -21.82 10.03 -0.69
CA ASN A 189 -21.23 9.96 0.66
C ASN A 189 -22.26 10.01 1.80
N THR A 190 -23.49 9.61 1.51
CA THR A 190 -24.50 9.46 2.52
C THR A 190 -24.11 8.31 3.45
N VAL A 191 -24.42 8.47 4.74
CA VAL A 191 -24.24 7.43 5.75
C VAL A 191 -24.91 6.13 5.31
N GLU A 192 -26.05 6.23 4.61
CA GLU A 192 -26.79 5.09 4.04
C GLU A 192 -25.99 4.33 2.97
N SER A 193 -25.33 5.02 2.05
CA SER A 193 -24.48 4.39 1.03
C SER A 193 -23.28 3.68 1.63
N LEU A 194 -22.66 4.27 2.66
CA LEU A 194 -21.54 3.65 3.37
C LEU A 194 -21.97 2.38 4.12
N GLU A 195 -23.10 2.42 4.82
CA GLU A 195 -23.65 1.24 5.50
C GLU A 195 -24.03 0.13 4.51
N ASN A 196 -24.61 0.50 3.36
CA ASN A 196 -24.90 -0.45 2.29
C ASN A 196 -23.63 -1.07 1.70
N LEU A 197 -22.56 -0.29 1.54
CA LEU A 197 -21.26 -0.80 1.09
C LEU A 197 -20.69 -1.83 2.07
N LYS A 198 -20.65 -1.51 3.38
CA LYS A 198 -20.14 -2.41 4.42
C LYS A 198 -20.91 -3.74 4.44
N LYS A 199 -22.24 -3.68 4.40
CA LYS A 199 -23.10 -4.88 4.36
C LYS A 199 -22.81 -5.75 3.14
N ARG A 200 -22.62 -5.15 1.96
CA ARG A 200 -22.27 -5.88 0.74
C ARG A 200 -20.91 -6.56 0.85
N LEU A 201 -19.91 -5.88 1.39
CA LEU A 201 -18.57 -6.47 1.61
C LEU A 201 -18.65 -7.69 2.52
N ALA A 202 -19.39 -7.58 3.64
CA ALA A 202 -19.61 -8.69 4.55
C ALA A 202 -20.36 -9.86 3.87
N SER A 203 -21.43 -9.61 3.13
CA SER A 203 -22.23 -10.68 2.49
C SER A 203 -21.47 -11.47 1.43
N LEU A 204 -20.47 -10.87 0.77
CA LEU A 204 -19.63 -11.56 -0.21
C LEU A 204 -18.80 -12.69 0.42
N SER A 205 -18.57 -12.66 1.73
CA SER A 205 -17.82 -13.70 2.45
C SER A 205 -18.67 -14.95 2.70
N GLU A 206 -20.01 -14.81 2.71
CA GLU A 206 -20.96 -15.89 3.01
C GLU A 206 -21.38 -16.69 1.76
N GLY A 207 -20.71 -16.51 0.63
CA GLY A 207 -20.92 -17.31 -0.59
C GLY A 207 -22.19 -16.97 -1.38
N HIS A 208 -22.88 -15.87 -1.10
CA HIS A 208 -23.99 -15.38 -1.91
C HIS A 208 -23.54 -14.24 -2.84
N ASP A 209 -23.58 -14.54 -4.14
CA ASP A 209 -23.66 -13.59 -5.26
C ASP A 209 -22.41 -12.75 -5.60
N VAL A 210 -21.33 -13.42 -6.03
CA VAL A 210 -20.14 -12.79 -6.66
C VAL A 210 -20.48 -12.16 -8.03
N ALA A 211 -21.63 -12.49 -8.63
CA ALA A 211 -21.98 -12.11 -10.00
C ALA A 211 -22.52 -10.67 -10.18
N ASN A 212 -22.78 -9.93 -9.09
CA ASN A 212 -23.49 -8.64 -9.13
C ASN A 212 -22.68 -7.45 -8.56
N LEU A 213 -21.37 -7.56 -8.45
CA LEU A 213 -20.50 -6.40 -8.15
C LEU A 213 -20.30 -5.51 -9.39
N THR A 214 -21.40 -4.98 -9.92
CA THR A 214 -21.33 -3.66 -10.57
C THR A 214 -21.27 -2.64 -9.44
N MET A 215 -20.07 -2.40 -8.92
CA MET A 215 -19.82 -1.27 -8.03
C MET A 215 -19.91 -0.01 -8.90
N PRO A 216 -20.98 0.81 -8.79
CA PRO A 216 -21.07 2.05 -9.56
C PRO A 216 -19.89 2.92 -9.11
N GLY A 217 -18.97 3.21 -10.03
CA GLY A 217 -17.71 3.91 -9.75
C GLY A 217 -16.43 3.10 -9.98
N LEU A 218 -16.47 1.76 -9.96
CA LEU A 218 -15.31 0.95 -10.42
C LEU A 218 -15.28 0.85 -11.95
N GLU A 219 -16.45 0.79 -12.60
CA GLU A 219 -16.55 0.75 -14.07
C GLU A 219 -15.93 1.98 -14.73
N SER A 220 -16.00 3.16 -14.10
CA SER A 220 -15.35 4.39 -14.60
C SER A 220 -13.85 4.46 -14.36
N ILE A 221 -13.29 3.56 -13.54
CA ILE A 221 -11.85 3.51 -13.25
C ILE A 221 -11.12 2.58 -14.24
N PHE A 222 -11.84 1.63 -14.82
CA PHE A 222 -11.31 0.66 -15.80
C PHE A 222 -11.82 0.87 -17.24
N SER A 223 -12.56 1.96 -17.52
CA SER A 223 -12.98 2.37 -18.87
C SER A 223 -12.03 3.39 -19.50
#